data_AF-A0A967EJR0-F1
#
_entry.id   AF-A0A967EJR0-F1
#
_cell.length_a   1.000
_cell.length_b   1.000
_cell.length_c   1.000
_cell.angle_alpha   90.00
_cell.angle_beta   90.00
_cell.angle_gamma   90.00
#
_symmetry.space_group_name_H-M   'P 1'
#
loop_
_entity.id
_entity.type
_entity.pdbx_description
1 polymer ?
#
loop_
_entity_poly.entity_id
_entity_poly.type
_entity_poly.pdbx_seq_one_letter_code
_entity_poly.pdbx_strand_id
1 'polypeptide(L)'
;MKHIILIFSLLLLTTGCKEIVNKVTIDDKTGRPMLVGITDRSAFEMSDFSEWYNDEYIGYEPDEFIIGQIKELSDSIDIQIFMGTW
;
A
#
# COMPACT_ATOMS: atom_id res chain seq x y z
N MET A 1 21.45 -10.63 38.99
CA MET A 1 20.23 -9.80 39.00
C MET A 1 20.39 -8.50 38.21
N LYS A 2 21.41 -7.67 38.48
CA LYS A 2 21.66 -6.41 37.73
C LYS A 2 21.80 -6.60 36.21
N HIS A 3 22.52 -7.63 35.76
CA HIS A 3 22.65 -7.96 34.33
C HIS A 3 21.36 -8.48 33.69
N ILE A 4 20.51 -9.17 34.46
CA ILE A 4 19.20 -9.65 33.98
C ILE A 4 18.24 -8.46 33.79
N ILE A 5 18.25 -7.51 34.72
CA ILE A 5 17.50 -6.25 34.61
C ILE A 5 17.97 -5.43 33.40
N LEU A 6 19.29 -5.40 33.15
CA LEU A 6 19.85 -4.69 32.00
C LEU A 6 19.44 -5.31 30.65
N ILE A 7 19.45 -6.65 30.56
CA ILE A 7 18.99 -7.38 29.37
C ILE A 7 17.49 -7.16 29.14
N PHE A 8 16.68 -7.19 30.20
CA PHE A 8 15.24 -6.93 30.11
C PHE A 8 14.93 -5.49 29.68
N SER A 9 15.70 -4.52 30.18
CA SER A 9 15.61 -3.12 29.76
C SER A 9 16.03 -2.90 28.30
N LEU A 10 17.00 -3.68 27.79
CA LEU A 10 17.44 -3.59 26.40
C LEU A 10 16.41 -4.21 25.44
N LEU A 11 15.70 -5.27 25.86
CA LEU A 11 14.63 -5.90 25.08
C LEU A 11 13.40 -5.00 24.91
N LEU A 12 13.11 -4.12 25.88
CA LEU A 12 11.99 -3.17 25.81
C LEU A 12 12.22 -2.02 24.83
N LEU A 13 13.46 -1.77 24.41
CA LEU A 13 13.81 -0.70 23.46
C LEU A 13 13.66 -1.13 21.98
N THR A 14 13.41 -2.42 21.70
CA THR A 14 13.34 -2.95 20.34
C THR A 14 11.92 -2.98 19.76
N THR A 15 10.90 -2.55 20.50
CA THR A 15 9.57 -2.32 19.93
C THR A 15 9.59 -1.03 19.11
N GLY A 16 10.18 -1.13 17.92
CA GLY A 16 10.42 -0.04 16.98
C GLY A 16 9.16 0.50 16.32
N CYS A 17 9.38 1.59 15.58
CA CYS A 17 8.39 2.34 14.82
C CYS A 17 7.61 1.42 13.87
N LYS A 18 6.31 1.22 14.13
CA LYS A 18 5.43 0.55 13.17
C LYS A 18 5.11 1.53 12.06
N GLU A 19 5.47 1.17 10.83
CA GLU A 19 5.08 1.95 9.65
C GLU A 19 3.55 2.01 9.55
N ILE A 20 3.03 3.22 9.33
CA ILE A 20 1.59 3.46 9.20
C ILE A 20 1.23 3.25 7.74
N VAL A 21 0.57 2.13 7.44
CA VAL A 21 0.02 1.82 6.12
C VAL A 21 -1.23 2.67 5.88
N ASN A 22 -1.42 3.14 4.65
CA ASN A 22 -2.56 3.95 4.20
C ASN A 22 -2.69 5.27 4.98
N LYS A 23 -1.55 5.92 5.28
CA LYS A 23 -1.54 7.19 6.00
C LYS A 23 -2.13 8.31 5.12
N VAL A 24 -3.19 8.92 5.61
CA VAL A 24 -3.79 10.12 5.01
C VAL A 24 -3.26 11.38 5.71
N THR A 25 -2.93 12.39 4.91
CA THR A 25 -2.58 13.74 5.36
C THR A 25 -3.37 14.77 4.54
N ILE A 26 -3.27 16.04 4.89
CA ILE A 26 -3.86 17.13 4.10
C ILE A 26 -2.73 17.72 3.26
N ASP A 27 -2.95 17.80 1.95
CA ASP A 27 -2.06 18.54 1.06
C ASP A 27 -2.20 20.05 1.35
N ASP A 28 -1.12 20.66 1.82
CA ASP A 28 -1.06 22.09 2.16
C ASP A 28 -1.38 23.01 0.97
N LYS A 29 -1.24 22.54 -0.28
CA LYS A 29 -1.52 23.34 -1.49
C LYS A 29 -3.00 23.32 -1.86
N THR A 30 -3.63 22.15 -1.77
CA THR A 30 -5.02 21.95 -2.24
C THR A 30 -6.03 21.89 -1.11
N GLY A 31 -5.59 21.70 0.14
CA GLY A 31 -6.43 21.47 1.31
C GLY A 31 -7.16 20.13 1.28
N ARG A 32 -6.78 19.21 0.37
CA ARG A 32 -7.46 17.92 0.18
C ARG A 32 -6.73 16.77 0.87
N PRO A 33 -7.44 15.69 1.23
CA PRO A 33 -6.82 14.45 1.69
C PRO A 33 -5.84 13.88 0.64
N MET A 34 -4.70 13.37 1.10
CA MET A 34 -3.65 12.78 0.28
C MET A 34 -3.03 11.57 1.00
N LEU A 35 -2.82 10.49 0.26
CA LEU A 35 -2.11 9.30 0.75
C LEU A 35 -0.59 9.52 0.69
N VAL A 36 0.12 9.14 1.76
CA VAL A 36 1.58 9.27 1.85
C VAL A 36 2.21 8.01 2.44
N GLY A 37 3.38 7.62 1.92
CA GLY A 37 4.09 6.42 2.37
C GLY A 37 3.49 5.12 1.81
N ILE A 38 3.69 4.01 2.53
CA ILE A 38 3.19 2.70 2.09
C ILE A 38 1.67 2.72 2.03
N THR A 39 1.16 2.37 0.86
CA THR A 39 -0.26 2.35 0.54
C THR A 39 -0.59 1.03 -0.14
N ASP A 40 -1.67 0.39 0.30
CA ASP A 40 -2.25 -0.76 -0.38
C ASP A 40 -3.57 -0.36 -1.05
N ARG A 41 -4.12 -1.27 -1.85
CA ARG A 41 -5.33 -1.04 -2.64
C ARG A 41 -6.53 -0.59 -1.78
N SER A 42 -6.63 -1.06 -0.53
CA SER A 42 -7.77 -0.73 0.33
C SER A 42 -7.85 0.76 0.66
N ALA A 43 -6.75 1.49 0.56
CA ALA A 43 -6.74 2.94 0.76
C ALA A 43 -7.64 3.67 -0.24
N PHE A 44 -7.72 3.18 -1.47
CA PHE A 44 -8.47 3.83 -2.53
C PHE A 44 -9.98 3.57 -2.43
N GLU A 45 -10.41 2.65 -1.57
CA GLU A 45 -11.81 2.42 -1.26
C GLU A 45 -12.34 3.38 -0.18
N MET A 46 -11.47 4.20 0.42
CA MET A 46 -11.87 5.24 1.38
C MET A 46 -12.66 6.36 0.69
N SER A 47 -13.57 7.01 1.43
CA SER A 47 -14.48 8.03 0.88
C SER A 47 -13.79 9.18 0.16
N ASP A 48 -12.57 9.53 0.55
CA ASP A 48 -11.81 10.63 -0.03
C ASP A 48 -11.20 10.30 -1.41
N PHE A 49 -11.13 9.01 -1.77
CA PHE A 49 -10.46 8.53 -2.97
C PHE A 49 -11.34 7.63 -3.85
N SER A 50 -12.40 7.05 -3.29
CA SER A 50 -13.18 6.00 -3.93
C SER A 50 -13.95 6.45 -5.16
N GLU A 51 -14.37 7.71 -5.23
CA GLU A 51 -15.11 8.23 -6.39
C GLU A 51 -14.26 8.12 -7.67
N TRP A 52 -13.11 8.80 -7.71
CA TRP A 52 -12.26 8.76 -8.90
C TRP A 52 -11.61 7.39 -9.09
N TYR A 53 -11.25 6.69 -8.01
CA TYR A 53 -10.59 5.40 -8.13
C TYR A 53 -11.52 4.34 -8.72
N ASN A 54 -12.77 4.26 -8.24
CA ASN A 54 -13.70 3.24 -8.69
C ASN A 54 -14.13 3.46 -10.14
N ASP A 55 -14.34 4.71 -10.54
CA ASP A 55 -14.69 5.04 -11.93
C ASP A 55 -13.61 4.54 -12.90
N GLU A 56 -12.35 4.84 -12.61
CA GLU A 56 -11.21 4.44 -13.45
C GLU A 56 -10.93 2.93 -13.35
N TYR A 57 -11.03 2.36 -12.15
CA TYR A 57 -10.76 0.93 -11.94
C TYR A 57 -11.82 0.05 -12.62
N ILE A 58 -13.10 0.43 -12.54
CA ILE A 58 -14.20 -0.31 -13.20
C ILE A 58 -14.20 -0.07 -14.70
N GLY A 59 -13.88 1.15 -15.15
CA GLY A 59 -13.83 1.51 -16.56
C GLY A 59 -12.64 0.91 -17.32
N TYR A 60 -11.62 0.41 -16.61
CA TYR A 60 -10.47 -0.21 -17.25
C TYR A 60 -10.82 -1.57 -17.86
N GLU A 61 -10.75 -1.66 -19.19
CA GLU A 61 -10.91 -2.91 -19.96
C GLU A 61 -9.54 -3.46 -20.35
N PRO A 62 -9.05 -4.55 -19.73
CA PRO A 62 -7.79 -5.18 -20.12
C PRO A 62 -7.91 -5.81 -21.51
N ASP A 63 -6.80 -5.84 -22.26
CA ASP A 63 -6.71 -6.60 -23.50
C ASP A 63 -6.75 -8.10 -23.20
N GLU A 64 -7.86 -8.77 -23.56
CA GLU A 64 -8.07 -10.20 -23.29
C GLU A 64 -7.01 -11.10 -23.91
N PHE A 65 -6.50 -10.75 -25.10
CA PHE A 65 -5.47 -11.54 -25.77
C PHE A 65 -4.15 -11.49 -24.99
N ILE A 66 -3.75 -10.30 -24.53
CA ILE A 66 -2.55 -10.13 -23.71
C ILE A 66 -2.71 -10.81 -22.35
N ILE A 67 -3.87 -10.68 -21.70
CA ILE A 67 -4.15 -11.35 -20.42
C ILE A 67 -4.07 -12.87 -20.56
N GLY A 68 -4.55 -13.43 -21.68
CA GLY A 68 -4.40 -14.85 -22.02
C GLY A 68 -2.93 -15.29 -22.03
N GLN A 69 -2.07 -14.54 -22.73
CA GLN A 69 -0.63 -14.84 -22.79
C GLN A 69 0.06 -14.75 -21.42
N ILE A 70 -0.28 -13.74 -20.61
CA ILE A 70 0.28 -13.58 -19.26
C ILE A 70 -0.11 -14.77 -18.38
N LYS A 71 -1.37 -15.23 -18.48
CA LYS A 71 -1.88 -16.37 -17.69
C LYS A 71 -1.16 -17.68 -18.02
N GLU A 72 -0.76 -17.90 -19.28
CA GLU A 72 0.04 -19.07 -19.65
C GLU A 72 1.44 -19.04 -19.01
N LEU A 73 1.99 -17.84 -18.80
CA LEU A 73 3.31 -17.66 -18.20
C LEU A 73 3.27 -17.69 -16.66
N SER A 74 2.15 -17.32 -16.03
CA SER A 74 2.04 -17.12 -14.58
C SER A 74 2.29 -18.37 -13.74
N ASP A 75 2.17 -19.58 -14.31
CA ASP A 75 2.48 -20.82 -13.60
C ASP A 75 3.99 -20.98 -13.34
N SER A 76 4.83 -20.17 -13.99
CA SER A 76 6.28 -20.27 -13.96
C SER A 76 7.02 -19.03 -13.42
N ILE A 77 6.30 -17.94 -13.17
CA ILE A 77 6.89 -16.65 -12.74
C ILE A 77 6.04 -15.98 -11.66
N ASP A 78 6.71 -15.25 -10.77
CA ASP A 78 6.06 -14.34 -9.84
C ASP A 78 5.81 -12.99 -10.51
N ILE A 79 4.55 -12.54 -10.54
CA ILE A 79 4.15 -11.26 -11.12
C ILE A 79 3.90 -10.26 -9.97
N GLN A 80 4.73 -9.23 -9.89
CA GLN A 80 4.54 -8.11 -8.97
C GLN A 80 4.02 -6.89 -9.72
N ILE A 81 2.86 -6.38 -9.32
CA ILE A 81 2.22 -5.21 -9.93
C ILE A 81 2.44 -4.00 -9.03
N PHE A 82 2.87 -2.90 -9.63
CA PHE A 82 2.98 -1.60 -8.97
C PHE A 82 1.97 -0.65 -9.59
N MET A 83 1.14 -0.03 -8.75
CA MET A 83 0.22 1.00 -9.20
C MET A 83 0.93 2.35 -9.21
N GLY A 84 1.07 2.95 -10.39
CA GLY A 84 1.56 4.31 -10.55
C GLY A 84 0.39 5.28 -10.57
N THR A 85 0.35 6.21 -9.63
CA THR A 85 -0.58 7.34 -9.64
C THR A 85 0.23 8.63 -9.82
N TRP A 86 -0.29 9.59 -10.57
CA TRP A 86 0.32 10.91 -10.78
C TRP A 86 -0.02 11.89 -9.65
#